data_AF-A0A9Q9IC29-F1
#
_entry.id   AF-A0A9Q9IC29-F1
#
_cell.length_a   1.000
_cell.length_b   1.000
_cell.length_c   1.000
_cell.angle_alpha   90.00
_cell.angle_beta   90.00
_cell.angle_gamma   90.00
#
_symmetry.space_group_name_H-M   'P 1'
#
loop_
_entity.id
_entity.type
_entity.pdbx_description
1 polymer ?
#
loop_
_entity_poly.entity_id
_entity_poly.type
_entity_poly.pdbx_seq_one_letter_code
_entity_poly.pdbx_strand_id
1 'polypeptide(L)'
;MSDLTATPIRWEHSGDGEFPYHAQVDGRTLTVRVNDFPAEPLYTLIVDGDELVDLDDWPTVWRRPPVPAHLLDLIARPITTDLLWTWAQRICGVTTEHPAEVAALLGLPAPTQDEFGRLFVQPSPPGTARLELSVNNHAGLSAVVIHFTEPALTRAELDACFGPSDDLPRVHWDSAHVTAHRITAPAAPLSCTLLSSFSTEATPSARASRLTLRRDHH
;
A
#
# COMPACT_ATOMS: atom_id res chain seq x y z
N MET A 1 12.64 -18.29 36.03
CA MET A 1 11.90 -17.59 34.96
C MET A 1 10.72 -18.46 34.61
N SER A 2 9.50 -17.95 34.70
CA SER A 2 8.32 -18.67 34.22
C SER A 2 8.51 -19.00 32.75
N ASP A 3 8.10 -20.20 32.35
CA ASP A 3 8.13 -20.60 30.94
C ASP A 3 7.03 -19.81 30.20
N LEU A 4 7.43 -18.71 29.56
CA LEU A 4 6.53 -17.83 28.82
C LEU A 4 5.89 -18.55 27.62
N THR A 5 6.54 -19.58 27.07
CA THR A 5 6.00 -20.38 25.96
C THR A 5 4.90 -21.34 26.41
N ALA A 6 4.87 -21.69 27.69
CA ALA A 6 3.80 -22.49 28.31
C ALA A 6 2.71 -21.66 28.99
N THR A 7 2.85 -20.33 29.03
CA THR A 7 1.91 -19.43 29.69
C THR A 7 0.93 -18.85 28.66
N PRO A 8 -0.39 -18.82 28.93
CA PRO A 8 -1.33 -18.12 28.06
C PRO A 8 -1.04 -16.62 28.04
N ILE A 9 -0.68 -16.11 26.85
CA ILE A 9 -0.41 -14.68 26.64
C ILE A 9 -1.48 -14.13 25.70
N ARG A 10 -2.03 -12.96 26.09
CA ARG A 10 -2.91 -12.18 25.23
C ARG A 10 -2.08 -11.17 24.47
N TRP A 11 -1.94 -11.43 23.18
CA TRP A 11 -1.16 -10.60 22.27
C TRP A 11 -2.03 -9.53 21.62
N GLU A 12 -1.42 -8.39 21.30
CA GLU A 12 -2.00 -7.29 20.54
C GLU A 12 -1.15 -7.01 19.30
N HIS A 13 -1.81 -6.59 18.22
CA HIS A 13 -1.09 -6.18 17.01
C HIS A 13 -0.38 -4.85 17.25
N SER A 14 0.88 -4.76 16.81
CA SER A 14 1.64 -3.51 16.76
C SER A 14 1.35 -2.69 15.49
N GLY A 15 0.99 -3.36 14.39
CA GLY A 15 0.92 -2.78 13.04
C GLY A 15 2.27 -2.79 12.29
N ASP A 16 3.33 -3.31 12.90
CA ASP A 16 4.66 -3.48 12.32
C ASP A 16 4.79 -4.87 11.69
N GLY A 17 5.30 -4.97 10.45
CA GLY A 17 5.48 -6.26 9.77
C GLY A 17 6.62 -7.10 10.33
N GLU A 18 7.68 -6.46 10.83
CA GLU A 18 8.84 -7.11 11.45
C GLU A 18 8.53 -7.51 12.89
N PHE A 19 7.81 -6.66 13.63
CA PHE A 19 7.42 -6.89 15.03
C PHE A 19 5.90 -7.00 15.22
N PRO A 20 5.20 -7.99 14.65
CA PRO A 20 3.74 -7.97 14.48
C PRO A 20 2.92 -7.99 15.77
N TYR A 21 3.49 -8.47 16.87
CA TYR A 21 2.76 -8.67 18.11
C TYR A 21 3.53 -8.13 19.32
N HIS A 22 2.80 -7.55 20.25
CA HIS A 22 3.30 -7.16 21.56
C HIS A 22 2.33 -7.57 22.67
N ALA A 23 2.84 -7.72 23.89
CA ALA A 23 2.05 -7.99 25.09
C ALA A 23 2.73 -7.42 26.34
N GLN A 24 1.95 -7.27 27.40
CA GLN A 24 2.45 -6.96 28.74
C GLN A 24 2.14 -8.13 29.67
N VAL A 25 3.16 -8.75 30.24
CA VAL A 25 3.03 -9.89 31.17
C VAL A 25 3.89 -9.61 32.39
N ASP A 26 3.27 -9.58 33.57
CA ASP A 26 3.96 -9.33 34.85
C ASP A 26 4.86 -8.07 34.85
N GLY A 27 4.43 -7.02 34.15
CA GLY A 27 5.16 -5.75 34.03
C GLY A 27 6.33 -5.77 33.04
N ARG A 28 6.48 -6.85 32.27
CA ARG A 28 7.47 -6.98 31.20
C ARG A 28 6.83 -6.78 29.84
N THR A 29 7.57 -6.12 28.96
CA THR A 29 7.19 -5.93 27.57
C THR A 29 7.66 -7.12 26.76
N LEU A 30 6.73 -7.81 26.11
CA LEU A 30 7.03 -8.90 25.21
C LEU A 30 6.75 -8.46 23.79
N THR A 31 7.64 -8.79 22.86
CA THR A 31 7.45 -8.59 21.42
C THR A 31 7.82 -9.86 20.67
N VAL A 32 7.15 -10.10 19.54
CA VAL A 32 7.50 -11.17 18.61
C VAL A 32 8.09 -10.55 17.36
N ARG A 33 9.30 -10.97 16.97
CA ARG A 33 9.91 -10.65 15.67
C ARG A 33 9.61 -11.78 14.68
N VAL A 34 9.32 -11.44 13.43
CA VAL A 34 9.32 -12.39 12.30
C VAL A 34 10.69 -12.35 11.66
N ASN A 35 11.39 -13.49 11.60
CA ASN A 35 12.73 -13.53 11.00
C ASN A 35 12.67 -13.94 9.53
N ASP A 36 13.82 -13.83 8.85
CA ASP A 36 14.00 -14.24 7.46
C ASP A 36 14.11 -15.79 7.36
N PHE A 37 12.95 -16.46 7.42
CA PHE A 37 12.87 -17.91 7.27
C PHE A 37 13.09 -18.33 5.79
N PRO A 38 13.91 -19.35 5.48
CA PRO A 38 14.46 -20.36 6.40
C PRO A 38 15.90 -20.08 6.88
N ALA A 39 16.46 -18.89 6.63
CA ALA A 39 17.80 -18.56 7.08
C ALA A 39 17.86 -18.47 8.62
N GLU A 40 16.77 -18.03 9.24
CA GLU A 40 16.55 -17.95 10.69
C GLU A 40 15.26 -18.69 11.10
N PRO A 41 15.09 -19.04 12.40
CA PRO A 41 13.84 -19.58 12.94
C PRO A 41 12.64 -18.67 12.65
N LEU A 42 11.43 -19.20 12.53
CA LEU A 42 10.28 -18.43 12.02
C LEU A 42 9.98 -17.15 12.84
N TYR A 43 10.07 -17.25 14.17
CA TYR A 43 9.90 -16.12 15.06
C TYR A 43 10.98 -16.09 16.16
N THR A 44 11.19 -14.92 16.75
CA THR A 44 11.94 -14.76 18.00
C THR A 44 11.08 -14.01 19.02
N LEU A 45 10.95 -14.55 20.23
CA LEU A 45 10.34 -13.86 21.37
C LEU A 45 11.39 -12.97 22.02
N ILE A 46 11.08 -11.69 22.14
CA ILE A 46 11.89 -10.67 22.80
C ILE A 46 11.19 -10.23 24.08
N VAL A 47 11.93 -10.10 25.18
CA VAL A 47 11.43 -9.67 26.49
C VAL A 47 12.25 -8.50 26.99
N ASP A 48 11.60 -7.36 27.20
CA ASP A 48 12.23 -6.10 27.63
C ASP A 48 13.41 -5.66 26.73
N GLY A 49 13.39 -6.08 25.46
CA GLY A 49 14.41 -5.78 24.45
C GLY A 49 15.43 -6.91 24.22
N ASP A 50 15.46 -7.94 25.07
CA ASP A 50 16.39 -9.06 24.95
C ASP A 50 15.73 -10.26 24.25
N GLU A 51 16.40 -10.84 23.26
CA GLU A 51 15.97 -12.10 22.62
C GLU A 51 15.99 -13.24 23.65
N LEU A 52 14.83 -13.84 23.89
CA LEU A 52 14.67 -14.89 24.89
C LEU A 52 14.67 -16.28 24.27
N VAL A 53 13.93 -16.48 23.18
CA VAL A 53 13.74 -17.79 22.57
C VAL A 53 13.31 -17.69 21.12
N ASP A 54 13.85 -18.57 20.30
CA ASP A 54 13.41 -18.78 18.92
C ASP A 54 12.25 -19.77 18.87
N LEU A 55 11.29 -19.50 17.99
CA LEU A 55 10.06 -20.26 17.84
C LEU A 55 9.90 -20.68 16.38
N ASP A 56 9.87 -21.98 16.14
CA ASP A 56 9.57 -22.53 14.81
C ASP A 56 8.08 -22.45 14.46
N ASP A 57 7.23 -22.36 15.49
CA ASP A 57 5.79 -22.17 15.34
C ASP A 57 5.23 -21.40 16.55
N TRP A 58 4.00 -20.94 16.42
CA TRP A 58 3.28 -20.22 17.46
C TRP A 58 2.83 -21.18 18.58
N PRO A 59 3.23 -20.93 19.84
CA PRO A 59 2.82 -21.74 20.97
C PRO A 59 1.28 -21.88 21.05
N THR A 60 0.81 -23.10 21.20
CA THR A 60 -0.63 -23.43 21.16
C THR A 60 -1.44 -22.82 22.31
N VAL A 61 -0.77 -22.52 23.43
CA VAL A 61 -1.37 -21.83 24.59
C VAL A 61 -1.52 -20.33 24.37
N TRP A 62 -0.82 -19.76 23.39
CA TRP A 62 -0.95 -18.35 23.01
C TRP A 62 -2.11 -18.17 22.05
N ARG A 63 -2.91 -17.12 22.27
CA ARG A 63 -3.96 -16.75 21.32
C ARG A 63 -3.46 -15.67 20.39
N ARG A 64 -3.35 -15.97 19.09
CA ARG A 64 -3.12 -14.92 18.08
C ARG A 64 -4.33 -13.97 18.08
N PRO A 65 -4.10 -12.65 18.12
CA PRO A 65 -5.18 -11.70 17.96
C PRO A 65 -5.75 -11.82 16.53
N PRO A 66 -7.05 -11.55 16.34
CA PRO A 66 -7.59 -11.43 15.00
C PRO A 66 -6.88 -10.26 14.29
N VAL A 67 -6.61 -10.44 12.99
CA VAL A 67 -6.08 -9.36 12.15
C VAL A 67 -7.03 -8.16 12.25
N PRO A 68 -6.53 -6.95 12.55
CA PRO A 68 -7.35 -5.75 12.64
C PRO A 68 -8.23 -5.60 11.39
N ALA A 69 -9.52 -5.30 11.60
CA ALA A 69 -10.48 -5.23 10.50
C ALA A 69 -10.08 -4.24 9.39
N HIS A 70 -9.39 -3.15 9.73
CA HIS A 70 -8.87 -2.19 8.75
C HIS A 70 -7.74 -2.79 7.89
N LEU A 71 -6.90 -3.68 8.44
CA LEU A 71 -5.93 -4.44 7.65
C LEU A 71 -6.66 -5.43 6.75
N LEU A 72 -7.68 -6.14 7.25
CA LEU A 72 -8.52 -7.00 6.42
C LEU A 72 -9.23 -6.25 5.28
N ASP A 73 -9.73 -5.04 5.54
CA ASP A 73 -10.30 -4.15 4.52
C ASP A 73 -9.27 -3.78 3.45
N LEU A 74 -8.01 -3.54 3.83
CA LEU A 74 -6.91 -3.20 2.91
C LEU A 74 -6.53 -4.36 1.99
N ILE A 75 -6.49 -5.59 2.52
CA ILE A 75 -6.24 -6.83 1.73
C ILE A 75 -7.51 -7.43 1.10
N ALA A 76 -8.69 -6.84 1.28
CA ALA A 76 -9.92 -7.31 0.65
C ALA A 76 -10.46 -6.38 -0.44
N ARG A 77 -10.01 -5.12 -0.50
CA ARG A 77 -10.55 -4.13 -1.44
C ARG A 77 -9.70 -4.06 -2.72
N PRO A 78 -10.16 -4.66 -3.84
CA PRO A 78 -9.47 -4.47 -5.12
C PRO A 78 -9.51 -3.00 -5.52
N ILE A 79 -8.56 -2.59 -6.36
CA ILE A 79 -8.60 -1.27 -6.98
C ILE A 79 -9.78 -1.21 -7.95
N THR A 80 -10.75 -0.34 -7.65
CA THR A 80 -11.93 -0.08 -8.48
C THR A 80 -11.91 1.36 -9.01
N THR A 81 -12.73 1.64 -10.03
CA THR A 81 -12.92 3.00 -10.55
C THR A 81 -13.42 3.97 -9.47
N ASP A 82 -14.33 3.55 -8.60
CA ASP A 82 -14.86 4.39 -7.51
C ASP A 82 -13.79 4.74 -6.46
N LEU A 83 -12.93 3.78 -6.14
CA LEU A 83 -11.79 4.01 -5.25
C LEU A 83 -10.80 4.99 -5.89
N LEU A 84 -10.47 4.79 -7.16
CA LEU A 84 -9.59 5.69 -7.90
C LEU A 84 -10.15 7.10 -8.00
N TRP A 85 -11.47 7.24 -8.21
CA TRP A 85 -12.13 8.55 -8.23
C TRP A 85 -12.01 9.25 -6.86
N THR A 86 -12.27 8.51 -5.78
CA THR A 86 -12.11 9.02 -4.42
C THR A 86 -10.66 9.46 -4.15
N TRP A 87 -9.69 8.65 -4.54
CA TRP A 87 -8.27 8.97 -4.40
C TRP A 87 -7.89 10.19 -5.23
N ALA A 88 -8.34 10.27 -6.47
CA ALA A 88 -8.09 11.41 -7.33
C ALA A 88 -8.58 12.73 -6.70
N GLN A 89 -9.82 12.75 -6.21
CA GLN A 89 -10.38 13.93 -5.54
C GLN A 89 -9.55 14.36 -4.33
N ARG A 90 -9.10 13.40 -3.51
CA ARG A 90 -8.29 13.67 -2.32
C ARG A 90 -6.89 14.16 -2.65
N ILE A 91 -6.24 13.55 -3.65
CA ILE A 91 -4.89 13.94 -4.08
C ILE A 91 -4.88 15.35 -4.66
N CYS A 92 -5.93 15.74 -5.39
CA CYS A 92 -6.03 17.12 -5.91
C CYS A 92 -6.15 18.17 -4.78
N GLY A 93 -6.65 17.76 -3.61
CA GLY A 93 -6.75 18.59 -2.42
C GLY A 93 -5.57 18.50 -1.45
N VAL A 94 -4.59 17.62 -1.68
CA VAL A 94 -3.55 17.35 -0.69
C VAL A 94 -2.50 18.46 -0.68
N THR A 95 -2.29 19.06 0.49
CA THR A 95 -1.28 20.11 0.72
C THR A 95 -0.14 19.65 1.62
N THR A 96 -0.25 18.47 2.24
CA THR A 96 0.81 17.91 3.09
C THR A 96 1.94 17.33 2.26
N GLU A 97 3.14 17.45 2.80
CA GLU A 97 4.37 16.89 2.24
C GLU A 97 4.75 15.56 2.90
N HIS A 98 4.05 15.16 3.97
CA HIS A 98 4.36 13.95 4.74
C HIS A 98 3.72 12.71 4.12
N PRO A 99 4.51 11.69 3.71
CA PRO A 99 3.97 10.51 3.05
C PRO A 99 2.97 9.70 3.88
N ALA A 100 3.17 9.62 5.21
CA ALA A 100 2.27 8.90 6.10
C ALA A 100 0.89 9.56 6.18
N GLU A 101 0.83 10.91 6.17
CA GLU A 101 -0.43 11.64 6.14
C GLU A 101 -1.15 11.47 4.81
N VAL A 102 -0.41 11.46 3.69
CA VAL A 102 -0.96 11.14 2.37
C VAL A 102 -1.56 9.75 2.35
N ALA A 103 -0.83 8.74 2.84
CA ALA A 103 -1.34 7.38 2.88
C ALA A 103 -2.61 7.30 3.73
N ALA A 104 -2.62 7.91 4.90
CA ALA A 104 -3.81 7.99 5.76
C ALA A 104 -5.00 8.66 5.07
N LEU A 105 -4.77 9.75 4.31
CA LEU A 105 -5.81 10.41 3.50
C LEU A 105 -6.38 9.48 2.43
N LEU A 106 -5.57 8.59 1.87
CA LEU A 106 -6.03 7.59 0.91
C LEU A 106 -6.67 6.36 1.56
N GLY A 107 -6.67 6.29 2.90
CA GLY A 107 -7.10 5.12 3.65
C GLY A 107 -6.14 3.95 3.50
N LEU A 108 -4.85 4.23 3.28
CA LEU A 108 -3.76 3.28 3.14
C LEU A 108 -2.91 3.23 4.42
N PRO A 109 -2.23 2.11 4.72
CA PRO A 109 -1.28 2.04 5.82
C PRO A 109 -0.06 2.94 5.53
N ALA A 110 0.67 3.29 6.59
CA ALA A 110 1.88 4.11 6.44
C ALA A 110 2.87 3.42 5.48
N PRO A 111 3.47 4.18 4.54
CA PRO A 111 4.37 3.58 3.58
C PRO A 111 5.71 3.21 4.24
N THR A 112 6.31 2.12 3.79
CA THR A 112 7.69 1.76 4.11
C THR A 112 8.63 2.27 3.03
N GLN A 113 9.86 2.60 3.41
CA GLN A 113 10.88 3.09 2.49
C GLN A 113 11.85 1.96 2.13
N ASP A 114 12.20 1.82 0.85
CA ASP A 114 13.26 0.90 0.43
C ASP A 114 14.66 1.53 0.50
N GLU A 115 15.69 0.73 0.19
CA GLU A 115 17.09 1.16 0.17
C GLU A 115 17.39 2.31 -0.82
N PHE A 116 16.53 2.52 -1.82
CA PHE A 116 16.64 3.58 -2.81
C PHE A 116 15.77 4.80 -2.48
N GLY A 117 15.14 4.79 -1.31
CA GLY A 117 14.31 5.88 -0.84
C GLY A 117 12.88 5.90 -1.40
N ARG A 118 12.45 4.87 -2.14
CA ARG A 118 11.09 4.75 -2.69
C ARG A 118 10.13 4.31 -1.61
N LEU A 119 8.91 4.86 -1.66
CA LEU A 119 7.89 4.63 -0.64
C LEU A 119 6.83 3.67 -1.15
N PHE A 120 6.68 2.54 -0.48
CA PHE A 120 5.73 1.49 -0.82
C PHE A 120 4.68 1.29 0.26
N VAL A 121 3.47 0.98 -0.15
CA VAL A 121 2.39 0.62 0.78
C VAL A 121 2.35 -0.89 0.92
N GLN A 122 2.46 -1.38 2.16
CA GLN A 122 2.41 -2.79 2.49
C GLN A 122 1.34 -3.10 3.55
N PRO A 123 0.59 -4.21 3.39
CA PRO A 123 0.54 -5.06 2.20
C PRO A 123 -0.05 -4.31 0.98
N SER A 124 0.38 -4.68 -0.22
CA SER A 124 -0.19 -4.12 -1.45
C SER A 124 -1.66 -4.55 -1.63
N PRO A 125 -2.55 -3.69 -2.15
CA PRO A 125 -3.95 -4.03 -2.38
C PRO A 125 -4.13 -5.25 -3.31
N PRO A 126 -5.21 -6.03 -3.17
CA PRO A 126 -5.49 -7.18 -4.04
C PRO A 126 -5.42 -6.86 -5.53
N GLY A 127 -4.81 -7.78 -6.29
CA GLY A 127 -4.59 -7.62 -7.72
C GLY A 127 -3.43 -6.69 -8.10
N THR A 128 -2.77 -6.06 -7.12
CA THR A 128 -1.60 -5.20 -7.36
C THR A 128 -0.31 -5.91 -7.02
N ALA A 129 0.70 -5.74 -7.86
CA ALA A 129 2.06 -6.21 -7.63
C ALA A 129 2.79 -5.29 -6.65
N ARG A 130 2.51 -3.98 -6.74
CA ARG A 130 2.95 -2.96 -5.78
C ARG A 130 2.16 -1.66 -5.92
N LEU A 131 2.08 -0.92 -4.82
CA LEU A 131 1.59 0.46 -4.78
C LEU A 131 2.70 1.35 -4.21
N GLU A 132 3.06 2.38 -4.98
CA GLU A 132 4.15 3.31 -4.67
C GLU A 132 3.60 4.74 -4.50
N LEU A 133 4.11 5.46 -3.50
CA LEU A 133 3.89 6.89 -3.32
C LEU A 133 5.13 7.65 -3.78
N SER A 134 5.03 8.32 -4.93
CA SER A 134 6.10 9.16 -5.43
C SER A 134 6.02 10.53 -4.79
N VAL A 135 7.09 10.95 -4.12
CA VAL A 135 7.19 12.26 -3.47
C VAL A 135 8.33 13.05 -4.08
N ASN A 136 8.10 14.34 -4.31
CA ASN A 136 9.11 15.29 -4.73
C ASN A 136 9.56 16.09 -3.51
N ASN A 137 10.88 16.22 -3.32
CA ASN A 137 11.50 16.89 -2.17
C ASN A 137 11.04 18.34 -1.92
N HIS A 138 10.41 18.99 -2.90
CA HIS A 138 10.00 20.40 -2.83
C HIS A 138 8.49 20.63 -2.88
N ALA A 139 7.70 19.58 -3.12
CA ALA A 139 6.28 19.74 -3.34
C ALA A 139 5.44 18.70 -2.59
N GLY A 140 6.04 17.69 -1.95
CA GLY A 140 5.30 16.58 -1.36
C GLY A 140 4.89 15.54 -2.39
N LEU A 141 3.71 14.93 -2.24
CA LEU A 141 3.22 13.88 -3.13
C LEU A 141 3.14 14.33 -4.60
N SER A 142 3.92 13.70 -5.48
CA SER A 142 3.85 13.93 -6.92
C SER A 142 2.89 12.95 -7.61
N ALA A 143 2.86 11.69 -7.16
CA ALA A 143 1.98 10.69 -7.73
C ALA A 143 1.71 9.49 -6.80
N VAL A 144 0.58 8.82 -7.03
CA VAL A 144 0.34 7.44 -6.58
C VAL A 144 0.45 6.53 -7.80
N VAL A 145 1.30 5.52 -7.72
CA VAL A 145 1.57 4.59 -8.82
C VAL A 145 1.13 3.19 -8.42
N ILE A 146 0.29 2.57 -9.25
CA ILE A 146 -0.25 1.24 -9.04
C ILE A 146 0.22 0.36 -10.17
N HIS A 147 0.93 -0.72 -9.84
CA HIS A 147 1.29 -1.77 -10.78
C HIS A 147 0.39 -2.98 -10.53
N PHE A 148 -0.29 -3.46 -11.57
CA PHE A 148 -1.16 -4.63 -11.45
C PHE A 148 -0.37 -5.93 -11.65
N THR A 149 -0.67 -6.95 -10.84
CA THR A 149 -0.23 -8.33 -11.12
C THR A 149 -1.07 -8.89 -12.27
N GLU A 150 -2.39 -8.68 -12.19
CA GLU A 150 -3.35 -8.99 -13.25
C GLU A 150 -4.17 -7.73 -13.57
N PRO A 151 -4.11 -7.21 -14.80
CA PRO A 151 -4.84 -6.00 -15.18
C PRO A 151 -6.35 -6.13 -14.96
N ALA A 152 -6.90 -5.37 -14.01
CA ALA A 152 -8.31 -5.49 -13.61
C ALA A 152 -9.24 -4.53 -14.36
N LEU A 153 -8.78 -3.30 -14.64
CA LEU A 153 -9.61 -2.22 -15.17
C LEU A 153 -9.36 -1.99 -16.66
N THR A 154 -10.44 -1.91 -17.43
CA THR A 154 -10.42 -1.62 -18.87
C THR A 154 -10.44 -0.13 -19.16
N ARG A 155 -9.98 0.28 -20.36
CA ARG A 155 -10.12 1.67 -20.82
C ARG A 155 -11.58 2.14 -20.76
N ALA A 156 -12.53 1.33 -21.19
CA ALA A 156 -13.95 1.69 -21.20
C ALA A 156 -14.51 1.98 -19.79
N GLU A 157 -14.11 1.19 -18.79
CA GLU A 157 -14.51 1.43 -17.38
C GLU A 157 -13.90 2.72 -16.85
N LEU A 158 -12.64 3.00 -17.19
CA LEU A 158 -11.97 4.25 -16.83
C LEU A 158 -12.65 5.44 -17.52
N ASP A 159 -12.94 5.35 -18.81
CA ASP A 159 -13.60 6.41 -19.56
C ASP A 159 -15.03 6.68 -19.05
N ALA A 160 -15.74 5.64 -18.63
CA ALA A 160 -17.06 5.78 -18.03
C ALA A 160 -17.03 6.51 -16.68
N CYS A 161 -15.95 6.34 -15.90
CA CYS A 161 -15.80 6.96 -14.59
C CYS A 161 -15.21 8.38 -14.67
N PHE A 162 -14.19 8.59 -15.48
CA PHE A 162 -13.40 9.81 -15.53
C PHE A 162 -13.71 10.72 -16.73
N GLY A 163 -14.61 10.28 -17.62
CA GLY A 163 -14.83 10.92 -18.92
C GLY A 163 -13.83 10.44 -19.98
N PRO A 164 -13.90 10.94 -21.21
CA PRO A 164 -13.02 10.47 -22.29
C PRO A 164 -11.54 10.80 -22.00
N SER A 165 -10.65 9.84 -22.25
CA SER A 165 -9.20 10.05 -22.20
C SER A 165 -8.60 10.57 -23.51
N ASP A 166 -7.51 11.31 -23.42
CA ASP A 166 -6.62 11.60 -24.55
C ASP A 166 -5.55 10.51 -24.70
N ASP A 167 -5.25 10.08 -25.93
CA ASP A 167 -4.11 9.21 -26.21
C ASP A 167 -2.82 10.03 -26.22
N LEU A 168 -1.83 9.62 -25.42
CA LEU A 168 -0.53 10.28 -25.36
C LEU A 168 0.44 9.76 -26.44
N PRO A 169 1.32 10.62 -26.97
CA PRO A 169 2.28 10.21 -27.98
C PRO A 169 3.25 9.16 -27.43
N ARG A 170 3.54 8.15 -28.25
CA ARG A 170 4.54 7.13 -27.94
C ARG A 170 5.91 7.62 -28.38
N VAL A 171 6.87 7.61 -27.46
CA VAL A 171 8.26 8.00 -27.73
C VAL A 171 9.09 6.89 -28.37
N HIS A 172 8.70 5.64 -28.16
CA HIS A 172 9.34 4.47 -28.74
C HIS A 172 8.33 3.34 -29.01
N TRP A 173 8.64 2.44 -29.94
CA TRP A 173 7.71 1.40 -30.43
C TRP A 173 7.44 0.29 -29.40
N ASP A 174 8.30 0.16 -28.37
CA ASP A 174 8.14 -0.78 -27.25
C ASP A 174 7.55 -0.11 -26.00
N SER A 175 7.35 1.21 -26.02
CA SER A 175 6.77 1.93 -24.89
C SER A 175 5.28 1.63 -24.79
N ALA A 176 4.78 1.53 -23.56
CA ALA A 176 3.36 1.33 -23.29
C ALA A 176 2.49 2.35 -24.05
N HIS A 177 1.30 1.93 -24.47
CA HIS A 177 0.28 2.87 -24.89
C HIS A 177 -0.24 3.57 -23.63
N VAL A 178 -0.24 4.90 -23.62
CA VAL A 178 -0.66 5.67 -22.44
C VAL A 178 -1.83 6.55 -22.81
N THR A 179 -2.87 6.54 -21.99
CA THR A 179 -3.97 7.50 -22.06
C THR A 179 -3.99 8.39 -20.83
N ALA A 180 -4.55 9.58 -20.94
CA ALA A 180 -4.63 10.56 -19.89
C ALA A 180 -6.08 11.03 -19.66
N HIS A 181 -6.54 10.95 -18.42
CA HIS A 181 -7.77 11.58 -17.96
C HIS A 181 -7.42 12.79 -17.11
N ARG A 182 -7.86 13.98 -17.51
CA ARG A 182 -7.73 15.18 -16.69
C ARG A 182 -8.86 15.23 -15.66
N ILE A 183 -8.49 15.37 -14.40
CA ILE A 183 -9.42 15.37 -13.27
C ILE A 183 -9.41 16.75 -12.63
N THR A 184 -10.61 17.33 -12.55
CA THR A 184 -10.85 18.61 -11.88
C THR A 184 -11.81 18.35 -10.72
N ALA A 185 -11.28 18.31 -9.50
CA ALA A 185 -12.10 18.17 -8.31
C ALA A 185 -12.69 19.54 -7.92
N PRO A 186 -14.00 19.64 -7.63
CA PRO A 186 -14.60 20.90 -7.16
C PRO A 186 -13.88 21.41 -5.91
N ALA A 187 -13.49 22.69 -5.92
CA ALA A 187 -12.77 23.35 -4.82
C ALA A 187 -11.34 22.85 -4.52
N ALA A 188 -10.76 21.97 -5.34
CA ALA A 188 -9.36 21.58 -5.20
C ALA A 188 -8.43 22.68 -5.74
N PRO A 189 -7.32 23.00 -5.04
CA PRO A 189 -6.36 24.01 -5.49
C PRO A 189 -5.52 23.55 -6.69
N LEU A 190 -5.48 22.24 -6.97
CA LEU A 190 -4.64 21.63 -8.00
C LEU A 190 -5.48 20.75 -8.92
N SER A 191 -4.99 20.57 -10.15
CA SER A 191 -5.50 19.57 -11.08
C SER A 191 -4.71 18.27 -10.96
N CYS A 192 -5.35 17.16 -11.32
CA CYS A 192 -4.69 15.87 -11.37
C CYS A 192 -4.88 15.23 -12.74
N THR A 193 -3.95 14.35 -13.09
CA THR A 193 -4.07 13.51 -14.28
C THR A 193 -3.99 12.04 -13.86
N LEU A 194 -4.97 11.24 -14.28
CA LEU A 194 -4.86 9.78 -14.26
C LEU A 194 -4.22 9.33 -15.57
N LEU A 195 -3.04 8.73 -15.48
CA LEU A 195 -2.35 8.13 -16.61
C LEU A 195 -2.56 6.62 -16.57
N SER A 196 -3.08 6.07 -17.66
CA SER A 196 -3.36 4.64 -17.79
C SER A 196 -2.42 4.03 -18.83
N SER A 197 -1.57 3.08 -18.41
CA SER A 197 -0.63 2.40 -19.31
C SER A 197 -1.16 1.03 -19.73
N PHE A 198 -1.06 0.72 -21.01
CA PHE A 198 -1.50 -0.53 -21.63
C PHE A 198 -0.33 -1.18 -22.37
N SER A 199 -0.20 -2.51 -22.28
CA SER A 199 0.84 -3.28 -22.97
C SER A 199 0.59 -3.41 -24.48
N THR A 200 -0.66 -3.28 -24.89
CA THR A 200 -1.11 -3.28 -26.29
C THR A 200 -1.81 -1.96 -26.60
N GLU A 201 -2.28 -1.82 -27.84
CA GLU A 201 -3.13 -0.68 -28.23
C GLU A 201 -4.29 -0.50 -27.24
N ALA A 202 -4.51 0.75 -26.83
CA ALA A 202 -5.48 1.13 -25.81
C ALA A 202 -6.92 1.11 -26.37
N THR A 203 -7.38 -0.05 -26.85
CA THR A 203 -8.78 -0.25 -27.25
C THR A 203 -9.71 -0.16 -26.03
N PRO A 204 -11.03 0.04 -26.19
CA PRO A 204 -11.97 0.11 -25.06
C PRO A 204 -11.90 -1.10 -24.11
N SER A 205 -11.61 -2.30 -24.64
CA SER A 205 -11.45 -3.53 -23.85
C SER A 205 -10.03 -3.77 -23.34
N ALA A 206 -9.05 -2.95 -23.72
CA ALA A 206 -7.67 -3.07 -23.25
C ALA A 206 -7.63 -2.82 -21.74
N ARG A 207 -6.85 -3.63 -21.02
CA ARG A 207 -6.74 -3.57 -19.56
C ARG A 207 -5.44 -2.86 -19.16
N ALA A 208 -5.55 -1.94 -18.20
CA ALA A 208 -4.41 -1.15 -17.75
C ALA A 208 -3.45 -2.01 -16.91
N SER A 209 -2.19 -2.06 -17.33
CA SER A 209 -1.12 -2.74 -16.58
C SER A 209 -0.53 -1.87 -15.48
N ARG A 210 -0.65 -0.55 -15.62
CA ARG A 210 -0.23 0.45 -14.63
C ARG A 210 -1.16 1.65 -14.66
N LEU A 211 -1.48 2.16 -13.47
CA LEU A 211 -2.18 3.43 -13.29
C LEU A 211 -1.29 4.38 -12.50
N THR A 212 -1.28 5.65 -12.89
CA THR A 212 -0.60 6.72 -12.16
C THR A 212 -1.57 7.86 -11.93
N LEU A 213 -1.96 8.09 -10.68
CA LEU A 213 -2.66 9.30 -10.28
C LEU A 213 -1.60 10.36 -9.97
N ARG A 214 -1.36 11.25 -10.93
CA ARG A 214 -0.36 12.31 -10.82
C ARG A 214 -1.04 13.62 -10.44
N ARG A 215 -0.42 14.36 -9.53
CA ARG A 215 -0.78 15.74 -9.24
C ARG A 215 -0.06 16.65 -10.22
N ASP A 216 -0.79 17.51 -10.91
CA ASP A 216 -0.20 18.45 -11.85
C ASP A 216 0.18 19.73 -11.09
N HIS A 217 1.49 20.00 -11.05
CA HIS A 217 2.03 21.24 -10.49
C HIS A 217 1.96 22.35 -11.54
N HIS A 218 1.48 23.52 -11.13
CA HIS A 218 1.54 24.75 -11.92
C HIS A 218 2.91 25.42 -11.81
#